data_AF-A0A972J5Y5-F1
#
_entry.id   AF-A0A972J5Y5-F1
#
_cell.length_a   1.000
_cell.length_b   1.000
_cell.length_c   1.000
_cell.angle_alpha   90.00
_cell.angle_beta   90.00
_cell.angle_gamma   90.00
#
_symmetry.space_group_name_H-M   'P 1'
#
loop_
_entity.id
_entity.type
_entity.pdbx_description
1 polymer ?
#
loop_
_entity_poly.entity_id
_entity_poly.type
_entity_poly.pdbx_seq_one_letter_code
_entity_poly.pdbx_strand_id
1 'polypeptide(L)'
;GNILLKTCEGLAEFIFGNLKLSFKKNFKTMISALLIKKDLKEMASKLDSNSVGGTPLLGISKPVIKAHGSSNAEALLNAVKQAKSVYESRIIEEIESNIELMRL
;
A
#
# COMPACT_ATOMS: atom_id res chain seq x y z
N GLY A 1 -2.37 7.11 -13.39
CA GLY A 1 -2.34 6.21 -12.22
C GLY A 1 -0.94 5.72 -11.90
N ASN A 2 -0.44 4.74 -12.66
CA ASN A 2 0.80 4.01 -12.33
C ASN A 2 2.07 4.90 -12.21
N ILE A 3 2.26 5.87 -13.11
CA ILE A 3 3.41 6.81 -13.04
C ILE A 3 3.41 7.56 -11.72
N LEU A 4 2.28 8.17 -11.35
CA LEU A 4 2.16 8.93 -10.11
C LEU A 4 2.42 8.05 -8.88
N LEU A 5 1.83 6.85 -8.84
CA LEU A 5 2.03 5.90 -7.74
C LEU A 5 3.51 5.54 -7.57
N LYS A 6 4.19 5.16 -8.66
CA LYS A 6 5.61 4.79 -8.63
C LYS A 6 6.51 5.97 -8.29
N THR A 7 6.15 7.17 -8.72
CA THR A 7 6.84 8.40 -8.31
C THR A 7 6.72 8.62 -6.80
N CYS A 8 5.52 8.46 -6.21
CA CYS A 8 5.32 8.59 -4.77
C CYS A 8 6.09 7.53 -3.97
N GLU A 9 6.09 6.27 -4.41
CA GLU A 9 6.87 5.18 -3.80
C GLU A 9 8.37 5.50 -3.83
N GLY A 10 8.91 5.90 -5.00
CA GLY A 10 10.32 6.25 -5.14
C GLY A 10 10.73 7.48 -4.33
N LEU A 11 9.85 8.49 -4.22
CA LEU A 11 10.08 9.65 -3.38
C LEU A 11 10.13 9.29 -1.89
N ALA A 12 9.23 8.41 -1.44
CA ALA A 12 9.25 7.90 -0.06
C ALA A 12 10.55 7.16 0.23
N GLU A 13 10.94 6.20 -0.62
CA GLU A 13 12.21 5.47 -0.45
C GLU A 13 13.42 6.41 -0.41
N PHE A 14 13.45 7.43 -1.29
CA PHE A 14 14.51 8.42 -1.31
C PHE A 14 14.59 9.21 0.00
N ILE A 15 13.46 9.71 0.51
CA ILE A 15 13.41 10.50 1.75
C ILE A 15 13.84 9.65 2.96
N PHE A 16 13.25 8.46 3.13
CA PHE A 16 13.56 7.58 4.26
C PHE A 16 15.00 7.03 4.20
N GLY A 17 15.51 6.79 2.99
CA GLY A 17 16.90 6.42 2.75
C GLY A 17 17.86 7.50 3.25
N ASN A 18 17.64 8.76 2.85
CA ASN A 18 18.46 9.89 3.27
C ASN A 18 18.36 10.17 4.78
N LEU A 19 17.16 10.07 5.37
CA LEU A 19 16.97 10.17 6.82
C LEU A 19 17.79 9.13 7.57
N LYS A 20 17.78 7.87 7.10
CA LYS A 20 18.55 6.78 7.71
C LYS A 20 20.05 7.01 7.64
N LEU A 21 20.56 7.60 6.55
CA LEU A 21 21.96 7.99 6.43
C LEU A 21 22.31 9.12 7.41
N SER A 22 21.46 10.15 7.50
CA SER A 22 21.66 11.28 8.40
C SER A 22 21.70 10.85 9.88
N PHE A 23 20.80 9.96 10.29
CA PHE A 23 20.79 9.45 11.67
C PHE A 23 22.01 8.61 12.04
N LYS A 24 22.64 7.95 11.06
CA LYS A 24 23.86 7.16 11.26
C LYS A 24 25.15 7.98 11.25
N LYS A 25 25.08 9.30 11.03
CA LYS A 25 26.26 10.16 10.84
C LYS A 25 27.18 10.24 12.07
N ASN A 26 26.63 10.31 13.28
CA ASN A 26 27.43 10.34 14.51
C ASN A 26 26.64 9.83 15.74
N PHE A 27 27.33 9.72 16.87
CA PHE A 27 26.75 9.17 18.11
C PHE A 27 25.52 9.96 18.60
N LYS A 28 25.55 11.29 18.48
CA LYS A 28 24.42 12.17 18.85
C LYS A 28 23.20 11.90 17.98
N THR A 29 23.36 11.81 16.66
CA THR A 29 22.25 11.53 15.74
C THR A 29 21.71 10.11 15.88
N MET A 30 22.56 9.17 16.32
CA MET A 30 22.15 7.79 16.58
C MET A 30 21.27 7.69 17.83
N ILE A 31 21.61 8.41 18.90
CA ILE A 31 20.78 8.51 20.11
C ILE A 31 19.45 9.18 19.78
N SER A 32 19.45 10.28 19.02
CA SER A 32 18.19 10.93 18.64
C SER A 32 17.31 10.01 17.79
N ALA A 33 17.89 9.23 16.87
CA ALA A 33 17.17 8.23 16.11
C ALA A 33 16.52 7.16 16.98
N LEU A 34 17.18 6.72 18.07
CA LEU A 34 16.62 5.74 19.00
C LEU A 34 15.36 6.27 19.70
N LEU A 35 15.36 7.54 20.08
CA LEU A 35 14.21 8.18 20.75
C LEU A 35 12.98 8.25 19.85
N ILE A 36 13.15 8.57 18.57
CA ILE A 36 12.05 8.74 17.59
C ILE A 36 11.84 7.52 16.68
N LYS A 37 12.55 6.41 16.91
CA LYS A 37 12.54 5.24 16.03
C LYS A 37 11.15 4.67 15.84
N LYS A 38 10.34 4.67 16.90
CA LYS A 38 8.97 4.15 16.88
C LYS A 38 8.08 4.99 15.95
N ASP A 39 8.12 6.31 16.11
CA ASP A 39 7.33 7.24 15.31
C ASP A 39 7.73 7.21 13.83
N LEU A 40 9.04 7.14 13.55
CA LEU A 40 9.55 6.98 12.18
C LEU A 40 9.11 5.65 11.55
N LYS A 41 9.07 4.57 12.33
CA LYS A 41 8.61 3.26 11.84
C LYS A 41 7.11 3.27 11.56
N GLU A 42 6.31 3.91 12.41
CA GLU A 42 4.88 4.08 12.17
C GLU A 42 4.64 4.92 10.89
N MET A 43 5.36 6.02 10.73
CA MET A 43 5.26 6.86 9.54
C MET A 43 5.63 6.09 8.26
N ALA A 44 6.69 5.28 8.30
CA ALA A 44 7.06 4.42 7.19
C ALA A 44 5.99 3.37 6.87
N SER A 45 5.36 2.77 7.90
CA SER A 45 4.31 1.77 7.71
C SER A 45 3.05 2.31 7.03
N LYS A 46 2.73 3.60 7.21
CA LYS A 46 1.61 4.26 6.51
C LYS A 46 1.84 4.41 5.00
N LEU A 47 3.09 4.33 4.57
CA LEU A 47 3.48 4.37 3.16
C LEU A 47 3.74 2.97 2.59
N ASP A 48 3.63 1.93 3.42
CA ASP A 48 3.85 0.55 3.00
C ASP A 48 2.58 0.00 2.33
N SER A 49 2.65 -0.14 1.01
CA SER A 49 1.59 -0.71 0.19
C SER A 49 1.35 -2.21 0.46
N ASN A 50 2.28 -2.91 1.13
CA ASN A 50 2.10 -4.32 1.48
C ASN A 50 1.00 -4.56 2.53
N SER A 51 0.68 -3.54 3.34
CA SER A 51 -0.35 -3.61 4.38
C SER A 51 -1.76 -3.90 3.84
N VAL A 52 -2.02 -3.52 2.59
CA VAL A 52 -3.32 -3.71 1.92
C VAL A 52 -3.45 -5.12 1.31
N GLY A 53 -2.33 -5.83 1.11
CA GLY A 53 -2.26 -7.21 0.61
C GLY A 53 -2.45 -7.39 -0.91
N GLY A 54 -3.13 -6.46 -1.58
CA GLY A 54 -3.25 -6.45 -3.03
C GLY A 54 -4.29 -5.46 -3.54
N THR A 55 -4.34 -5.25 -4.86
CA THR A 55 -5.29 -4.33 -5.47
C THR A 55 -6.43 -5.11 -6.15
N PRO A 56 -7.70 -4.77 -5.90
CA PRO A 56 -8.82 -5.36 -6.64
C PRO A 56 -8.78 -4.92 -8.11
N LEU A 57 -8.96 -5.88 -9.02
CA LEU A 57 -9.18 -5.61 -10.43
C LEU A 57 -10.67 -5.32 -10.66
N LEU A 58 -10.98 -4.07 -10.97
CA LEU A 58 -12.33 -3.64 -11.30
C LEU A 58 -12.65 -3.92 -12.78
N GLY A 59 -13.92 -4.14 -13.08
CA GLY A 59 -14.40 -4.44 -14.44
C GLY A 59 -14.37 -5.93 -14.82
N ILE A 60 -14.17 -6.83 -13.86
CA ILE A 60 -14.26 -8.28 -14.04
C ILE A 60 -15.48 -8.78 -13.26
N SER A 61 -16.18 -9.79 -13.78
CA SER A 61 -17.45 -10.30 -13.21
C SER A 61 -17.32 -10.97 -11.84
N LYS A 62 -16.11 -11.13 -11.30
CA LYS A 62 -15.86 -11.74 -9.98
C LYS A 62 -14.70 -11.03 -9.27
N PRO A 63 -14.63 -11.11 -7.92
CA PRO A 63 -13.52 -10.54 -7.17
C PRO A 63 -12.19 -11.16 -7.61
N VAL A 64 -11.29 -10.34 -8.16
CA VAL A 64 -9.92 -10.74 -8.51
C VAL A 64 -8.96 -9.76 -7.84
N ILE A 65 -8.07 -10.27 -6.99
CA ILE A 65 -7.06 -9.46 -6.29
C ILE A 65 -5.69 -9.72 -6.89
N LYS A 66 -5.02 -8.66 -7.33
CA LYS A 66 -3.62 -8.71 -7.74
C LYS A 66 -2.72 -8.47 -6.52
N ALA A 67 -2.11 -9.54 -6.01
CA ALA A 67 -1.05 -9.44 -5.01
C ALA A 67 0.30 -9.05 -5.66
N HIS A 68 1.21 -8.49 -4.87
CA HIS A 68 2.54 -8.11 -5.37
C HIS A 68 3.46 -9.35 -5.51
N GLY A 69 4.42 -9.32 -6.43
CA GLY A 69 5.28 -10.49 -6.71
C GLY A 69 6.18 -10.89 -5.53
N SER A 70 6.56 -9.95 -4.67
CA SER A 70 7.33 -10.19 -3.44
C SER A 70 6.46 -10.31 -2.18
N SER A 71 5.17 -10.66 -2.33
CA SER A 71 4.24 -10.80 -1.20
C SER A 71 4.70 -11.90 -0.22
N ASN A 72 4.70 -11.56 1.06
CA ASN A 72 4.93 -12.50 2.16
C ASN A 72 3.59 -13.10 2.67
N ALA A 73 3.66 -13.96 3.70
CA ALA A 73 2.46 -14.59 4.27
C ALA A 73 1.42 -13.59 4.78
N GLU A 74 1.86 -12.46 5.36
CA GLU A 74 0.98 -11.39 5.84
C GLU A 74 0.28 -10.68 4.67
N ALA A 75 1.02 -10.35 3.61
CA ALA A 75 0.46 -9.75 2.40
C ALA A 75 -0.58 -10.67 1.75
N LEU A 76 -0.32 -11.98 1.68
CA LEU A 76 -1.30 -12.96 1.19
C LEU A 76 -2.55 -13.05 2.07
N LEU A 77 -2.39 -13.07 3.39
CA LEU A 77 -3.53 -13.03 4.31
C LEU A 77 -4.39 -11.77 4.09
N ASN A 78 -3.73 -10.61 3.92
CA ASN A 78 -4.42 -9.36 3.64
C ASN A 78 -5.08 -9.37 2.25
N ALA A 79 -4.48 -10.01 1.24
CA ALA A 79 -5.10 -10.20 -0.07
C ALA A 79 -6.40 -11.01 0.02
N VAL A 80 -6.44 -12.05 0.85
CA VAL A 80 -7.66 -12.85 1.09
C VAL A 80 -8.72 -12.02 1.81
N LYS A 81 -8.33 -11.23 2.82
CA LYS A 81 -9.25 -10.28 3.50
C LYS A 81 -9.79 -9.25 2.52
N GLN A 82 -8.96 -8.75 1.61
CA GLN A 82 -9.36 -7.82 0.55
C GLN A 82 -10.37 -8.47 -0.39
N ALA A 83 -10.14 -9.73 -0.81
CA ALA A 83 -11.08 -10.47 -1.64
C ALA A 83 -12.44 -10.64 -0.95
N LYS A 84 -12.44 -10.98 0.35
CA LYS A 84 -13.65 -11.05 1.17
C LYS A 84 -14.37 -9.69 1.22
N SER A 85 -13.63 -8.60 1.47
CA SER A 85 -14.22 -7.26 1.55
C SER A 85 -14.86 -6.81 0.23
N VAL A 86 -14.24 -7.14 -0.92
CA VAL A 86 -14.79 -6.83 -2.24
C VAL A 86 -16.05 -7.65 -2.54
N TYR A 87 -16.08 -8.90 -2.09
CA TYR A 87 -17.28 -9.73 -2.19
C TYR A 87 -18.41 -9.18 -1.31
N GLU A 88 -18.12 -8.83 -0.05
CA GLU A 88 -19.10 -8.32 0.90
C GLU A 88 -19.62 -6.92 0.52
N SER A 89 -18.81 -6.10 -0.16
CA SER A 89 -19.23 -4.75 -0.57
C SER A 89 -20.23 -4.74 -1.73
N ARG A 90 -20.39 -5.87 -2.44
CA ARG A 90 -21.28 -5.98 -3.62
C ARG A 90 -21.01 -4.94 -4.71
N ILE A 91 -19.76 -4.46 -4.78
CA ILE A 91 -19.36 -3.41 -5.71
C ILE A 91 -19.48 -3.84 -7.16
N ILE A 92 -19.36 -5.15 -7.44
CA ILE A 92 -19.49 -5.68 -8.80
C ILE A 92 -20.94 -5.55 -9.26
N GLU A 93 -21.89 -5.96 -8.43
CA GLU A 93 -23.32 -5.82 -8.71
C GLU A 93 -23.73 -4.35 -8.86
N GLU A 94 -23.17 -3.47 -8.03
CA GLU A 94 -23.44 -2.04 -8.10
C GLU A 94 -22.87 -1.40 -9.38
N ILE A 95 -21.67 -1.82 -9.82
CA ILE A 95 -21.11 -1.40 -11.10
C ILE A 95 -21.98 -1.92 -12.25
N GLU A 96 -22.37 -3.20 -12.23
CA GLU A 96 -23.22 -3.79 -13.26
C GLU A 96 -24.57 -3.08 -13.38
N SER A 97 -25.21 -2.74 -12.26
CA SER A 97 -26.50 -2.04 -12.28
C SER A 97 -26.42 -0.59 -12.77
N ASN A 98 -25.25 0.04 -12.68
CA ASN A 98 -25.06 1.46 -12.99
C ASN A 98 -24.17 1.71 -14.22
N ILE A 99 -23.73 0.67 -14.93
CA ILE A 99 -22.78 0.81 -16.04
C ILE A 99 -23.30 1.72 -17.16
N GLU A 100 -24.62 1.77 -17.35
CA GLU A 100 -25.29 2.66 -18.32
C GLU A 100 -25.10 4.14 -18.00
N LEU A 101 -24.95 4.52 -16.72
CA LEU A 101 -24.70 5.89 -16.28
C LEU A 101 -23.27 6.36 -16.61
N MET A 102 -22.36 5.44 -16.96
CA MET A 102 -20.97 5.74 -17.27
C MET A 102 -20.72 6.02 -18.76
N ARG A 103 -21.79 6.12 -19.57
CA ARG A 103 -21.72 6.52 -20.98
C ARG A 103 -21.69 8.04 -21.10
N LEU A 104 -20.82 8.56 -21.97
CA LEU A 104 -20.73 9.97 -22.34
C LEU A 104 -21.81 10.36 -23.33
#